data_AF-A0A554QUX0-F1
#
_entry.id   AF-A0A554QUX0-F1
#
_cell.length_a   1.000
_cell.length_b   1.000
_cell.length_c   1.000
_cell.angle_alpha   90.00
_cell.angle_beta   90.00
_cell.angle_gamma   90.00
#
_symmetry.space_group_name_H-M   'P 1'
#
loop_
_entity.id
_entity.type
_entity.pdbx_description
1 polymer ?
#
loop_
_entity_poly.entity_id
_entity_poly.type
_entity_poly.pdbx_seq_one_letter_code
_entity_poly.pdbx_strand_id
1 'polypeptide(L)'
;MLDFIYYPVSAILWFWHKAFSLISGAPDNGVVWALSVVFLVFTLRAVLFKPFVKQVRTQLVMQKLQPQIKALQKKHAGDNQKLAAEMAKLQKEHNYSPLLGCLPMLIQAPVFIGLYHVLRSFNRTGAATHVPFLSPTEPMSIADNANTANYFFSASDVQSFLDAKLFGAPLSAMISSPAAQLEAFGDVTRLSIVLVAVPLMIFAAVATHFTSRASIARQVDTGTVNPQTAIMNKLALWVFPVGVIAFGAFAPIAILIYFVSNNCWTFTQQHFVYGRIAAEQREGDALSTPGSAPTAPVPGAKPIRAKRKRGTSESALPTDG
;
A
#
# COMPACT_ATOMS: atom_id res chain seq x y z
N MET A 1 -6.95 -21.87 10.76
CA MET A 1 -5.64 -22.03 10.08
C MET A 1 -4.85 -20.73 9.93
N LEU A 2 -5.42 -19.54 10.19
CA LEU A 2 -4.68 -18.26 10.25
C LEU A 2 -4.85 -17.56 11.60
N ASP A 3 -5.08 -18.34 12.65
CA ASP A 3 -5.43 -17.89 13.99
C ASP A 3 -4.31 -17.01 14.58
N PHE A 4 -3.05 -17.27 14.22
CA PHE A 4 -1.90 -16.42 14.57
C PHE A 4 -1.98 -14.99 14.02
N ILE A 5 -2.81 -14.73 13.00
CA ILE A 5 -3.12 -13.39 12.48
C ILE A 5 -4.39 -12.87 13.16
N TYR A 6 -5.40 -13.73 13.30
CA TYR A 6 -6.72 -13.33 13.79
C TYR A 6 -6.72 -12.93 15.27
N TYR A 7 -6.00 -13.64 16.12
CA TYR A 7 -5.89 -13.31 17.55
C TYR A 7 -5.22 -11.95 17.79
N PRO A 8 -4.06 -11.61 17.18
CA PRO A 8 -3.47 -10.27 17.33
C PRO A 8 -4.37 -9.15 16.80
N VAL A 9 -5.01 -9.34 15.64
CA VAL A 9 -5.90 -8.32 15.06
C VAL A 9 -7.12 -8.09 15.95
N SER A 10 -7.77 -9.16 16.42
CA SER A 10 -8.89 -9.06 17.35
C SER A 10 -8.47 -8.50 18.72
N ALA A 11 -7.29 -8.83 19.24
CA ALA A 11 -6.77 -8.26 20.48
C ALA A 11 -6.60 -6.74 20.41
N ILE A 12 -6.03 -6.23 19.31
CA ILE A 12 -5.86 -4.78 19.12
C ILE A 12 -7.23 -4.10 18.99
N LEU A 13 -8.16 -4.68 18.24
CA LEU A 13 -9.52 -4.14 18.11
C LEU A 13 -10.22 -4.11 19.47
N TRP A 14 -10.11 -5.21 20.23
CA TRP A 14 -10.70 -5.36 21.55
C TRP A 14 -10.13 -4.33 22.53
N PHE A 15 -8.82 -4.13 22.51
CA PHE A 15 -8.15 -3.13 23.33
C PHE A 15 -8.71 -1.72 23.07
N TRP A 16 -8.77 -1.29 21.80
CA TRP A 16 -9.28 0.03 21.46
C TRP A 16 -10.77 0.18 21.76
N HIS A 17 -11.54 -0.89 21.55
CA HIS A 17 -12.94 -0.90 21.93
C HIS A 17 -13.12 -0.70 23.44
N LYS A 18 -12.41 -1.48 24.28
CA LYS A 18 -12.47 -1.28 25.74
C LYS A 18 -11.98 0.11 26.15
N ALA A 19 -10.91 0.62 25.54
CA ALA A 19 -10.41 1.97 25.84
C ALA A 19 -11.45 3.06 25.53
N PHE A 20 -12.09 3.02 24.35
CA PHE A 20 -13.10 4.01 23.98
C PHE A 20 -14.43 3.81 24.72
N SER A 21 -14.81 2.58 25.06
CA SER A 21 -15.97 2.29 25.90
C SER A 21 -15.78 2.87 27.31
N LEU A 22 -14.57 2.77 27.88
CA LEU A 22 -14.25 3.39 29.17
C LEU A 22 -14.32 4.92 29.13
N ILE A 23 -13.86 5.54 28.04
CA ILE A 23 -13.87 7.01 27.89
C ILE A 23 -15.28 7.55 27.64
N SER A 24 -16.08 6.85 26.83
CA SER A 24 -17.43 7.29 26.45
C SER A 24 -18.52 6.90 27.43
N GLY A 25 -18.30 5.86 28.24
CA GLY A 25 -19.34 5.25 29.08
C GLY A 25 -20.42 4.50 28.28
N ALA A 26 -20.26 4.35 26.96
CA ALA A 26 -21.28 3.82 26.06
C ALA A 26 -20.71 2.68 25.20
N PRO A 27 -20.60 1.44 25.74
CA PRO A 27 -19.99 0.32 25.04
C PRO A 27 -20.70 -0.08 23.76
N ASP A 28 -22.02 0.09 23.69
CA ASP A 28 -22.84 -0.33 22.54
C ASP A 28 -22.94 0.72 21.42
N ASN A 29 -22.17 1.81 21.55
CA ASN A 29 -22.23 2.91 20.61
C ASN A 29 -21.50 2.58 19.29
N GLY A 30 -22.18 2.75 18.15
CA GLY A 30 -21.59 2.55 16.84
C GLY A 30 -20.38 3.45 16.54
N VAL A 31 -20.31 4.65 17.13
CA VAL A 31 -19.15 5.54 17.03
C VAL A 31 -17.94 4.96 17.76
N VAL A 32 -18.14 4.35 18.94
CA VAL A 32 -17.06 3.71 19.71
C VAL A 32 -16.47 2.55 18.90
N TRP A 33 -17.32 1.70 18.34
CA TRP A 33 -16.90 0.63 17.45
C TRP A 33 -16.22 1.14 16.17
N ALA A 34 -16.75 2.18 15.53
CA ALA A 34 -16.14 2.80 14.36
C ALA A 34 -14.73 3.35 14.68
N LEU A 35 -14.56 4.07 15.78
CA LEU A 35 -13.27 4.58 16.24
C LEU A 35 -12.30 3.44 16.58
N SER A 36 -12.80 2.34 17.13
CA SER A 36 -11.98 1.15 17.42
C SER A 36 -11.39 0.57 16.14
N VAL A 37 -12.17 0.50 15.06
CA VAL A 37 -11.68 0.08 13.74
C VAL A 37 -10.64 1.07 13.19
N VAL A 38 -10.86 2.39 13.32
CA VAL A 38 -9.90 3.41 12.88
C VAL A 38 -8.56 3.24 13.59
N PHE A 39 -8.56 3.11 14.92
CA PHE A 39 -7.34 3.03 15.73
C PHE A 39 -6.64 1.68 15.63
N LEU A 40 -7.37 0.60 15.37
CA LEU A 40 -6.78 -0.67 14.94
C LEU A 40 -5.90 -0.48 13.71
N VAL A 41 -6.43 0.19 12.67
CA VAL A 41 -5.65 0.47 11.45
C VAL A 41 -4.43 1.31 11.75
N PHE A 42 -4.59 2.39 12.53
CA PHE A 42 -3.49 3.27 12.86
C PHE A 42 -2.41 2.55 13.68
N THR A 43 -2.80 1.67 14.60
CA THR A 43 -1.85 0.87 15.40
C THR A 43 -1.06 -0.09 14.50
N LEU A 44 -1.75 -0.85 13.65
CA LEU A 44 -1.09 -1.78 12.73
C LEU A 44 -0.15 -1.04 11.78
N ARG A 45 -0.60 0.09 11.24
CA ARG A 45 0.20 0.92 10.34
C ARG A 45 1.38 1.60 11.03
N ALA A 46 1.26 1.97 12.30
CA ALA A 46 2.35 2.50 13.12
C ALA A 46 3.43 1.43 13.37
N VAL A 47 3.03 0.20 13.71
CA VAL A 47 3.96 -0.94 13.85
C VAL A 47 4.70 -1.21 12.53
N LEU A 48 3.99 -1.11 11.41
CA LEU A 48 4.55 -1.31 10.06
C LEU A 48 5.24 -0.06 9.48
N PHE A 49 5.41 1.02 10.25
CA PHE A 49 5.98 2.26 9.74
C PHE A 49 7.44 2.11 9.32
N LYS A 50 8.28 1.47 10.15
CA LYS A 50 9.69 1.21 9.83
C LYS A 50 9.89 0.38 8.55
N PRO A 51 9.24 -0.80 8.38
CA PRO A 51 9.37 -1.56 7.15
C PRO A 51 8.87 -0.78 5.93
N PHE A 52 7.79 0.00 6.08
CA PHE A 52 7.30 0.89 5.01
C PHE A 52 8.37 1.90 4.56
N VAL A 53 9.04 2.60 5.48
CA VAL A 53 10.10 3.57 5.14
C VAL A 53 11.24 2.89 4.36
N LYS A 54 11.68 1.71 4.80
CA LYS A 54 12.72 0.94 4.09
C LYS A 54 12.28 0.62 2.67
N GLN A 55 11.04 0.18 2.51
CA GLN A 55 10.49 -0.21 1.23
C GLN A 55 10.26 0.99 0.28
N VAL A 56 9.87 2.16 0.79
CA VAL A 56 9.86 3.42 0.01
C VAL A 56 11.27 3.76 -0.49
N ARG A 57 12.29 3.66 0.36
CA ARG A 57 13.69 3.92 -0.05
C ARG A 57 14.14 2.95 -1.15
N THR A 58 13.83 1.66 -1.04
CA THR A 58 14.12 0.68 -2.10
C THR A 58 13.40 1.03 -3.41
N GLN A 59 12.14 1.47 -3.35
CA GLN A 59 11.39 1.88 -4.53
C GLN A 59 12.02 3.10 -5.22
N LEU A 60 12.50 4.08 -4.45
CA LEU A 60 13.21 5.24 -4.99
C LEU A 60 14.53 4.86 -5.67
N VAL A 61 15.30 3.93 -5.08
CA VAL A 61 16.53 3.40 -5.72
C VAL A 61 16.19 2.70 -7.03
N MET A 62 15.16 1.85 -7.04
CA MET A 62 14.71 1.18 -8.26
C MET A 62 14.31 2.19 -9.35
N GLN A 63 13.62 3.27 -8.98
CA GLN A 63 13.25 4.34 -9.90
C GLN A 63 14.49 5.03 -10.50
N LYS A 64 15.52 5.33 -9.68
CA LYS A 64 16.79 5.89 -10.15
C LYS A 64 17.53 4.97 -11.12
N LEU A 65 17.38 3.65 -10.97
CA LEU A 65 18.04 2.65 -11.82
C LEU A 65 17.27 2.30 -13.10
N GLN A 66 16.02 2.75 -13.26
CA GLN A 66 15.22 2.52 -14.47
C GLN A 66 15.94 2.83 -15.79
N PRO A 67 16.69 3.95 -15.93
CA PRO A 67 17.43 4.24 -17.17
C PRO A 67 18.49 3.18 -17.49
N GLN A 68 19.21 2.70 -16.47
CA GLN A 68 20.25 1.68 -16.62
C GLN A 68 19.65 0.32 -16.97
N ILE A 69 18.53 -0.04 -16.31
CA ILE A 69 17.76 -1.25 -16.62
C ILE A 69 17.33 -1.23 -18.09
N LYS A 70 16.80 -0.10 -18.58
CA LYS A 70 16.40 0.05 -19.98
C LYS A 70 17.57 0.00 -20.95
N ALA A 71 18.69 0.63 -20.62
CA ALA A 71 19.90 0.57 -21.43
C ALA A 71 20.40 -0.88 -21.56
N LEU A 72 20.34 -1.65 -20.46
CA LEU A 72 20.71 -3.06 -20.46
C LEU A 72 19.74 -3.94 -21.26
N GLN A 73 18.43 -3.72 -21.11
CA GLN A 73 17.39 -4.37 -21.93
C GLN A 73 17.61 -4.13 -23.43
N LYS A 74 17.98 -2.90 -23.82
CA LYS A 74 18.29 -2.55 -25.21
C LYS A 74 19.59 -3.20 -25.68
N LYS A 75 20.64 -3.18 -24.85
CA LYS A 75 21.97 -3.74 -25.17
C LYS A 75 21.95 -5.26 -25.37
N HIS A 76 21.11 -5.96 -24.60
CA HIS A 76 20.99 -7.42 -24.63
C HIS A 76 19.64 -7.89 -25.20
N ALA A 77 19.02 -7.09 -26.07
CA ALA A 77 17.79 -7.47 -26.74
C ALA A 77 18.00 -8.77 -27.54
N GLY A 78 17.31 -9.85 -27.17
CA GLY A 78 17.44 -11.18 -27.80
C GLY A 78 18.33 -12.18 -27.06
N ASP A 79 19.07 -11.76 -26.02
CA ASP A 79 19.88 -12.66 -25.18
C ASP A 79 19.38 -12.62 -23.73
N ASN A 80 18.31 -13.38 -23.46
CA ASN A 80 17.67 -13.43 -22.15
C ASN A 80 18.60 -13.92 -21.04
N GLN A 81 19.57 -14.79 -21.35
CA GLN A 81 20.52 -15.28 -20.37
C GLN A 81 21.50 -14.18 -19.94
N LYS A 82 22.11 -13.47 -20.89
CA LYS A 82 22.99 -12.34 -20.55
C LYS A 82 22.22 -11.20 -19.90
N LEU A 83 21.01 -10.90 -20.36
CA LEU A 83 20.16 -9.89 -19.72
C LEU A 83 19.89 -10.22 -18.26
N ALA A 84 19.53 -11.47 -17.94
CA ALA A 84 19.30 -11.90 -16.57
C ALA A 84 20.56 -11.78 -15.69
N ALA A 85 21.72 -12.19 -16.21
CA ALA A 85 22.99 -12.12 -15.50
C ALA A 85 23.41 -10.67 -15.18
N GLU A 86 23.35 -9.78 -16.18
CA GLU A 86 23.71 -8.37 -16.01
C GLU A 86 22.68 -7.61 -15.14
N MET A 87 21.39 -7.97 -15.22
CA MET A 87 20.37 -7.43 -14.31
C MET A 87 20.63 -7.84 -12.86
N ALA A 88 21.03 -9.10 -12.64
CA ALA A 88 21.41 -9.58 -11.31
C ALA A 88 22.68 -8.89 -10.79
N LYS A 89 23.64 -8.61 -11.67
CA LYS A 89 24.86 -7.86 -11.35
C LYS A 89 24.52 -6.42 -10.94
N LEU A 90 23.71 -5.73 -11.74
CA LEU A 90 23.23 -4.38 -11.46
C LEU A 90 22.48 -4.31 -10.12
N GLN A 91 21.66 -5.32 -9.81
CA GLN A 91 20.97 -5.44 -8.52
C GLN A 91 21.93 -5.56 -7.34
N LYS A 92 22.98 -6.40 -7.48
CA LYS A 92 24.00 -6.59 -6.44
C LYS A 92 24.85 -5.33 -6.23
N GLU A 93 25.29 -4.68 -7.31
CA GLU A 93 26.11 -3.45 -7.24
C GLU A 93 25.39 -2.31 -6.50
N HIS A 94 24.08 -2.18 -6.70
CA HIS A 94 23.27 -1.15 -6.05
C HIS A 94 22.54 -1.63 -4.78
N ASN A 95 22.83 -2.85 -4.31
CA ASN A 95 22.25 -3.45 -3.11
C ASN A 95 20.71 -3.33 -3.05
N TYR A 96 20.03 -3.48 -4.20
CA TYR A 96 18.56 -3.43 -4.26
C TYR A 96 17.98 -4.79 -4.69
N SER A 97 16.87 -5.19 -4.06
CA SER A 97 16.17 -6.44 -4.38
C SER A 97 14.76 -6.13 -4.93
N PRO A 98 14.37 -6.69 -6.08
CA PRO A 98 13.02 -6.55 -6.62
C PRO A 98 11.92 -7.05 -5.65
N LEU A 99 12.21 -8.08 -4.86
CA LEU A 99 11.28 -8.66 -3.88
C LEU A 99 10.97 -7.68 -2.74
N LEU A 100 11.95 -6.86 -2.33
CA LEU A 100 11.70 -5.82 -1.33
C LEU A 100 10.75 -4.73 -1.86
N GLY A 101 10.64 -4.58 -3.18
CA GLY A 101 9.69 -3.66 -3.83
C GLY A 101 8.23 -4.15 -3.76
N CYS A 102 7.98 -5.46 -3.76
CA CYS A 102 6.63 -6.03 -3.63
C CYS A 102 6.23 -6.37 -2.19
N LEU A 103 7.12 -6.17 -1.23
CA LEU A 103 6.90 -6.34 0.21
C LEU A 103 5.60 -5.72 0.76
N PRO A 104 5.09 -4.56 0.28
CA PRO A 104 3.86 -3.98 0.80
C PRO A 104 2.67 -4.88 0.57
N MET A 105 2.60 -5.45 -0.63
CA MET A 105 1.47 -6.29 -1.01
C MET A 105 1.47 -7.57 -0.19
N LEU A 106 2.67 -8.12 0.05
CA LEU A 106 2.87 -9.31 0.87
C LEU A 106 2.53 -9.09 2.35
N ILE A 107 2.81 -7.91 2.93
CA ILE A 107 2.47 -7.60 4.32
C ILE A 107 1.00 -7.16 4.45
N GLN A 108 0.49 -6.40 3.48
CA GLN A 108 -0.85 -5.83 3.52
C GLN A 108 -1.93 -6.89 3.35
N ALA A 109 -1.71 -7.90 2.51
CA ALA A 109 -2.70 -8.96 2.27
C ALA A 109 -3.04 -9.75 3.56
N PRO A 110 -2.08 -10.29 4.33
CA PRO A 110 -2.34 -10.92 5.62
C PRO A 110 -3.09 -10.02 6.61
N VAL A 111 -2.73 -8.73 6.68
CA VAL A 111 -3.39 -7.76 7.58
C VAL A 111 -4.86 -7.56 7.19
N PHE A 112 -5.13 -7.37 5.89
CA PHE A 112 -6.49 -7.23 5.39
C PHE A 112 -7.30 -8.51 5.62
N ILE A 113 -6.73 -9.68 5.32
CA ILE A 113 -7.38 -10.98 5.55
C ILE A 113 -7.73 -11.13 7.03
N GLY A 114 -6.79 -10.82 7.92
CA GLY A 114 -7.01 -10.92 9.36
C GLY A 114 -8.14 -10.01 9.85
N LEU A 115 -8.14 -8.76 9.41
CA LEU A 115 -9.18 -7.80 9.76
C LEU A 115 -10.54 -8.19 9.18
N TYR A 116 -10.59 -8.49 7.89
CA TYR A 116 -11.80 -8.88 7.19
C TYR A 116 -12.42 -10.10 7.88
N HIS A 117 -11.60 -11.10 8.21
CA HIS A 117 -12.04 -12.30 8.89
C HIS A 117 -12.61 -11.99 10.29
N VAL A 118 -11.89 -11.23 11.12
CA VAL A 118 -12.35 -10.86 12.47
C VAL A 118 -13.67 -10.07 12.41
N LEU A 119 -13.77 -9.07 11.52
CA LEU A 119 -14.98 -8.25 11.38
C LEU A 119 -16.16 -9.04 10.81
N ARG A 120 -15.92 -9.92 9.84
CA ARG A 120 -16.97 -10.77 9.27
C ARG A 120 -17.45 -11.83 10.27
N SER A 121 -16.55 -12.34 11.11
CA SER A 121 -16.88 -13.32 12.16
C SER A 121 -17.76 -12.76 13.27
N PHE A 122 -18.01 -11.44 13.36
CA PHE A 122 -19.08 -10.97 14.25
C PHE A 122 -20.48 -11.35 13.75
N ASN A 123 -20.67 -11.46 12.43
CA ASN A 123 -21.94 -11.81 11.83
C ASN A 123 -21.80 -13.05 10.93
N ARG A 124 -21.97 -14.23 11.50
CA ARG A 124 -21.87 -15.54 10.82
C ARG A 124 -23.22 -16.04 10.28
N THR A 125 -24.22 -15.17 10.19
CA THR A 125 -25.58 -15.53 9.72
C THR A 125 -25.72 -15.52 8.20
N GLY A 126 -24.81 -14.83 7.49
CA GLY A 126 -24.83 -14.76 6.03
C GLY A 126 -24.14 -15.95 5.38
N ALA A 127 -24.58 -16.31 4.17
CA ALA A 127 -23.96 -17.36 3.36
C ALA A 127 -22.44 -17.17 3.25
N ALA A 128 -21.71 -18.29 3.35
CA ALA A 128 -20.27 -18.32 3.18
C ALA A 128 -19.89 -17.65 1.85
N THR A 129 -18.93 -16.71 1.89
CA THR A 129 -18.30 -16.25 0.64
C THR A 129 -17.61 -17.45 0.00
N HIS A 130 -17.77 -17.66 -1.31
CA HIS A 130 -17.17 -18.76 -2.09
C HIS A 130 -15.62 -18.73 -2.14
N VAL A 131 -14.98 -17.89 -1.32
CA VAL A 131 -13.53 -17.74 -1.24
C VAL A 131 -13.03 -18.60 -0.07
N PRO A 132 -12.23 -19.66 -0.30
CA PRO A 132 -11.87 -20.70 0.68
C PRO A 132 -11.17 -20.24 1.97
N PHE A 133 -10.83 -18.95 2.08
CA PHE A 133 -10.14 -18.36 3.23
C PHE A 133 -10.93 -17.23 3.91
N LEU A 134 -12.01 -16.76 3.29
CA LEU A 134 -12.82 -15.64 3.79
C LEU A 134 -14.16 -16.11 4.39
N SER A 135 -14.53 -17.39 4.26
CA SER A 135 -15.61 -18.02 5.02
C SER A 135 -15.43 -19.55 5.12
N PRO A 136 -15.06 -20.08 6.28
CA PRO A 136 -15.01 -21.52 6.50
C PRO A 136 -16.26 -22.09 7.21
N THR A 137 -17.22 -21.26 7.60
CA THR A 137 -18.31 -21.68 8.50
C THR A 137 -19.65 -21.71 7.78
N GLU A 138 -20.38 -22.81 7.94
CA GLU A 138 -21.82 -22.89 7.67
C GLU A 138 -22.55 -21.72 8.36
N PRO A 139 -23.59 -21.14 7.73
CA PRO A 139 -24.37 -20.07 8.34
C PRO A 139 -24.94 -20.51 9.68
N MET A 140 -24.75 -19.68 10.70
CA MET A 140 -25.32 -19.90 12.03
C MET A 140 -26.72 -19.28 12.11
N SER A 141 -27.56 -19.79 13.01
CA SER A 141 -28.79 -19.08 13.37
C SER A 141 -28.44 -17.72 14.01
N ILE A 142 -29.36 -16.76 13.97
CA ILE A 142 -29.15 -15.43 14.58
C ILE A 142 -28.84 -15.57 16.09
N ALA A 143 -29.57 -16.44 16.77
CA ALA A 143 -29.40 -16.71 18.20
C ALA A 143 -28.05 -17.35 18.51
N ASP A 144 -27.62 -18.35 17.74
CA ASP A 144 -26.32 -19.00 17.97
C ASP A 144 -25.18 -18.05 17.68
N ASN A 145 -25.28 -17.24 16.60
CA ASN A 145 -24.26 -16.26 16.27
C ASN A 145 -24.07 -15.23 17.40
N ALA A 146 -25.18 -14.70 17.95
CA ALA A 146 -25.15 -13.74 19.05
C ALA A 146 -24.56 -14.33 20.35
N ASN A 147 -24.65 -15.65 20.54
CA ASN A 147 -24.10 -16.33 21.72
C ASN A 147 -22.71 -16.93 21.49
N THR A 148 -22.11 -16.72 20.32
CA THR A 148 -20.80 -17.27 19.95
C THR A 148 -19.73 -16.19 20.02
N ALA A 149 -18.78 -16.38 20.95
CA ALA A 149 -17.60 -15.52 21.08
C ALA A 149 -16.82 -15.38 19.76
N ASN A 150 -16.06 -14.28 19.63
CA ASN A 150 -15.24 -14.00 18.46
C ASN A 150 -13.81 -13.67 18.91
N TYR A 151 -12.93 -14.66 18.97
CA TYR A 151 -11.56 -14.51 19.51
C TYR A 151 -11.57 -13.87 20.90
N PHE A 152 -10.95 -12.69 21.08
CA PHE A 152 -10.93 -11.95 22.35
C PHE A 152 -12.28 -11.31 22.73
N PHE A 153 -13.27 -11.32 21.85
CA PHE A 153 -14.59 -10.77 22.12
C PHE A 153 -15.51 -11.84 22.72
N SER A 154 -16.08 -11.53 23.89
CA SER A 154 -17.11 -12.35 24.54
C SER A 154 -18.41 -12.35 23.72
N ALA A 155 -19.35 -13.24 24.05
CA ALA A 155 -20.69 -13.22 23.45
C ALA A 155 -21.37 -11.84 23.63
N SER A 156 -21.22 -11.21 24.81
CA SER A 156 -21.76 -9.87 25.05
C SER A 156 -21.13 -8.79 24.16
N ASP A 157 -19.82 -8.88 23.89
CA ASP A 157 -19.16 -7.95 22.96
C ASP A 157 -19.61 -8.18 21.51
N VAL A 158 -19.91 -9.45 21.15
CA VAL A 158 -20.46 -9.77 19.82
C VAL A 158 -21.85 -9.18 19.65
N GLN A 159 -22.72 -9.32 20.65
CA GLN A 159 -24.04 -8.68 20.67
C GLN A 159 -23.93 -7.16 20.53
N SER A 160 -23.07 -6.55 21.34
CA SER A 160 -22.76 -5.11 21.27
C SER A 160 -22.37 -4.66 19.86
N PHE A 161 -21.51 -5.41 19.16
CA PHE A 161 -21.13 -5.09 17.78
C PHE A 161 -22.27 -5.29 16.78
N LEU A 162 -23.11 -6.31 16.96
CA LEU A 162 -24.25 -6.57 16.07
C LEU A 162 -25.31 -5.47 16.17
N ASP A 163 -25.50 -4.91 17.37
CA ASP A 163 -26.44 -3.82 17.63
C ASP A 163 -25.87 -2.44 17.28
N ALA A 164 -24.54 -2.33 17.14
CA ALA A 164 -23.84 -1.09 16.85
C ALA A 164 -24.27 -0.48 15.51
N LYS A 165 -24.93 0.68 15.58
CA LYS A 165 -25.39 1.46 14.42
C LYS A 165 -24.62 2.77 14.30
N LEU A 166 -24.08 3.04 13.12
CA LEU A 166 -23.48 4.32 12.76
C LEU A 166 -24.48 5.08 11.89
N PHE A 167 -25.01 6.21 12.37
CA PHE A 167 -26.06 6.99 11.69
C PHE A 167 -27.27 6.13 11.21
N GLY A 168 -27.69 5.17 12.04
CA GLY A 168 -28.81 4.26 11.73
C GLY A 168 -28.45 3.06 10.84
N ALA A 169 -27.17 2.89 10.48
CA ALA A 169 -26.70 1.77 9.68
C ALA A 169 -25.86 0.79 10.53
N PRO A 170 -26.23 -0.50 10.60
CA PRO A 170 -25.46 -1.49 11.36
C PRO A 170 -24.05 -1.68 10.80
N LEU A 171 -23.04 -1.73 11.67
CA LEU A 171 -21.65 -1.82 11.25
C LEU A 171 -21.33 -3.11 10.45
N SER A 172 -22.07 -4.19 10.69
CA SER A 172 -21.90 -5.46 9.99
C SER A 172 -22.74 -5.60 8.71
N ALA A 173 -23.62 -4.64 8.41
CA ALA A 173 -24.50 -4.68 7.25
C ALA A 173 -23.81 -4.21 5.97
N MET A 174 -24.28 -4.71 4.83
CA MET A 174 -23.80 -4.38 3.48
C MET A 174 -24.95 -3.83 2.65
N ILE A 175 -24.66 -3.03 1.62
CA ILE A 175 -25.70 -2.57 0.68
C ILE A 175 -26.34 -3.77 -0.03
N SER A 176 -25.56 -4.81 -0.34
CA SER A 176 -26.01 -6.03 -1.03
C SER A 176 -26.69 -7.06 -0.13
N SER A 177 -26.86 -6.78 1.17
CA SER A 177 -27.48 -7.75 2.09
C SER A 177 -28.93 -8.08 1.66
N PRO A 178 -29.32 -9.37 1.66
CA PRO A 178 -30.71 -9.79 1.45
C PRO A 178 -31.65 -9.18 2.50
N ALA A 179 -32.91 -8.92 2.13
CA ALA A 179 -33.88 -8.29 3.04
C ALA A 179 -34.07 -9.09 4.34
N ALA A 180 -34.14 -10.43 4.26
CA ALA A 180 -34.25 -11.30 5.43
C ALA A 180 -33.07 -11.17 6.43
N GLN A 181 -31.86 -10.83 5.96
CA GLN A 181 -30.72 -10.57 6.84
C GLN A 181 -30.79 -9.18 7.47
N LEU A 182 -31.50 -8.23 6.86
CA LEU A 182 -31.68 -6.89 7.40
C LEU A 182 -32.69 -6.87 8.55
N GLU A 183 -33.70 -7.75 8.51
CA GLU A 183 -34.66 -7.94 9.61
C GLU A 183 -33.96 -8.33 10.92
N ALA A 184 -32.82 -9.03 10.85
CA ALA A 184 -32.02 -9.39 12.01
C ALA A 184 -31.44 -8.16 12.77
N PHE A 185 -31.38 -6.98 12.14
CA PHE A 185 -30.90 -5.75 12.77
C PHE A 185 -32.02 -4.86 13.33
N GLY A 186 -33.27 -5.36 13.29
CA GLY A 186 -34.46 -4.62 13.68
C GLY A 186 -34.86 -3.58 12.63
N ASP A 187 -35.23 -2.37 13.08
CA ASP A 187 -35.73 -1.30 12.22
C ASP A 187 -34.59 -0.61 11.45
N VAL A 188 -34.10 -1.27 10.40
CA VAL A 188 -33.02 -0.79 9.53
C VAL A 188 -33.48 -0.74 8.09
N THR A 189 -33.39 0.44 7.49
CA THR A 189 -33.69 0.61 6.08
C THR A 189 -32.43 0.46 5.22
N ARG A 190 -32.57 -0.09 4.02
CA ARG A 190 -31.45 -0.12 3.05
C ARG A 190 -30.93 1.29 2.76
N LEU A 191 -31.80 2.30 2.86
CA LEU A 191 -31.43 3.70 2.69
C LEU A 191 -30.44 4.17 3.75
N SER A 192 -30.61 3.82 5.04
CA SER A 192 -29.64 4.22 6.08
C SER A 192 -28.25 3.65 5.80
N ILE A 193 -28.19 2.39 5.35
CA ILE A 193 -26.94 1.74 4.93
C ILE A 193 -26.31 2.48 3.76
N VAL A 194 -27.08 2.81 2.72
CA VAL A 194 -26.58 3.55 1.53
C VAL A 194 -26.06 4.94 1.91
N LEU A 195 -26.78 5.67 2.77
CA LEU A 195 -26.40 7.01 3.21
C LEU A 195 -25.09 7.05 4.01
N VAL A 196 -24.69 5.94 4.62
CA VAL A 196 -23.40 5.82 5.33
C VAL A 196 -22.33 5.24 4.43
N ALA A 197 -22.63 4.15 3.73
CA ALA A 197 -21.67 3.44 2.90
C ALA A 197 -21.21 4.28 1.71
N VAL A 198 -22.12 4.89 0.94
CA VAL A 198 -21.75 5.62 -0.29
C VAL A 198 -20.80 6.79 -0.01
N PRO A 199 -21.00 7.65 1.01
CA PRO A 199 -20.02 8.68 1.35
C PRO A 199 -18.65 8.11 1.73
N LEU A 200 -18.60 7.03 2.52
CA LEU A 200 -17.33 6.35 2.85
C LEU A 200 -16.63 5.83 1.59
N MET A 201 -17.40 5.27 0.65
CA MET A 201 -16.88 4.75 -0.61
C MET A 201 -16.34 5.83 -1.52
N ILE A 202 -17.07 6.94 -1.67
CA ILE A 202 -16.62 8.09 -2.45
C ILE A 202 -15.33 8.64 -1.84
N PHE A 203 -15.29 8.81 -0.52
CA PHE A 203 -14.09 9.27 0.17
C PHE A 203 -12.90 8.33 -0.07
N ALA A 204 -13.09 7.02 0.12
CA ALA A 204 -12.03 6.04 -0.10
C ALA A 204 -11.55 6.02 -1.55
N ALA A 205 -12.45 6.14 -2.53
CA ALA A 205 -12.12 6.18 -3.94
C ALA A 205 -11.35 7.46 -4.31
N VAL A 206 -11.77 8.61 -3.82
CA VAL A 206 -11.07 9.90 -3.99
C VAL A 206 -9.67 9.81 -3.40
N ALA A 207 -9.54 9.34 -2.16
CA ALA A 207 -8.24 9.18 -1.51
C ALA A 207 -7.34 8.18 -2.26
N THR A 208 -7.91 7.08 -2.76
CA THR A 208 -7.20 6.10 -3.61
C THR A 208 -6.70 6.76 -4.89
N HIS A 209 -7.55 7.56 -5.57
CA HIS A 209 -7.18 8.28 -6.78
C HIS A 209 -6.03 9.25 -6.55
N PHE A 210 -6.08 10.07 -5.49
CA PHE A 210 -5.00 11.01 -5.15
C PHE A 210 -3.71 10.29 -4.76
N THR A 211 -3.81 9.18 -4.03
CA THR A 211 -2.68 8.32 -3.69
C THR A 211 -2.02 7.74 -4.95
N SER A 212 -2.82 7.21 -5.87
CA SER A 212 -2.34 6.71 -7.16
C SER A 212 -1.69 7.82 -7.99
N ARG A 213 -2.30 9.00 -8.06
CA ARG A 213 -1.72 10.17 -8.75
C ARG A 213 -0.37 10.57 -8.16
N ALA A 214 -0.27 10.68 -6.84
CA ALA A 214 0.97 11.03 -6.17
C ALA A 214 2.07 9.98 -6.40
N SER A 215 1.71 8.69 -6.43
CA SER A 215 2.63 7.59 -6.75
C SER A 215 3.13 7.67 -8.20
N ILE A 216 2.25 7.92 -9.16
CA ILE A 216 2.58 8.00 -10.59
C ILE A 216 3.44 9.22 -10.89
N ALA A 217 3.12 10.38 -10.29
CA ALA A 217 3.89 11.61 -10.47
C ALA A 217 5.36 11.48 -10.03
N ARG A 218 5.69 10.47 -9.21
CA ARG A 218 7.05 10.16 -8.75
C ARG A 218 7.77 9.13 -9.61
N GLN A 219 7.11 8.53 -10.59
CA GLN A 219 7.79 7.65 -11.54
C GLN A 219 8.70 8.49 -12.45
N VAL A 220 9.93 8.01 -12.67
CA VAL A 220 10.88 8.70 -13.56
C VAL A 220 10.38 8.59 -15.00
N ASP A 221 10.07 9.72 -15.62
CA ASP A 221 9.82 9.76 -17.05
C ASP A 221 11.15 9.51 -17.79
N THR A 222 11.22 8.36 -18.43
CA THR A 222 12.40 7.88 -19.13
C THR A 222 12.29 8.14 -20.64
N GLY A 223 11.38 9.02 -21.07
CA GLY A 223 11.16 9.42 -22.47
C GLY A 223 10.54 8.32 -23.36
N THR A 224 10.29 7.15 -22.77
CA THR A 224 9.69 5.98 -23.42
C THR A 224 8.81 5.28 -22.38
N VAL A 225 7.57 5.71 -22.19
CA VAL A 225 6.68 5.00 -21.27
C VAL A 225 6.50 3.57 -21.83
N ASN A 226 7.02 2.57 -21.11
CA ASN A 226 6.79 1.17 -21.47
C ASN A 226 5.25 0.98 -21.54
N PRO A 227 4.69 0.44 -22.64
CA PRO A 227 3.25 0.25 -22.78
C PRO A 227 2.60 -0.43 -21.56
N GLN A 228 3.33 -1.35 -20.91
CA GLN A 228 2.89 -2.02 -19.69
C GLN A 228 2.73 -1.05 -18.49
N THR A 229 3.68 -0.13 -18.32
CA THR A 229 3.62 0.90 -17.25
C THR A 229 2.48 1.89 -17.51
N ALA A 230 2.24 2.27 -18.77
CA ALA A 230 1.14 3.16 -19.13
C ALA A 230 -0.23 2.55 -18.78
N ILE A 231 -0.42 1.25 -19.10
CA ILE A 231 -1.64 0.51 -18.74
C ILE A 231 -1.78 0.47 -17.23
N MET A 232 -0.73 0.09 -16.49
CA MET A 232 -0.78 0.02 -15.03
C MET A 232 -1.13 1.38 -14.39
N ASN A 233 -0.59 2.48 -14.93
CA ASN A 233 -0.92 3.83 -14.47
C ASN A 233 -2.40 4.18 -14.72
N LYS A 234 -2.96 3.84 -15.89
CA LYS A 234 -4.39 4.03 -16.18
C LYS A 234 -5.28 3.21 -15.25
N LEU A 235 -4.94 1.95 -15.02
CA LEU A 235 -5.67 1.08 -14.10
C LEU A 235 -5.65 1.64 -12.67
N ALA A 236 -4.49 2.06 -12.18
CA ALA A 236 -4.33 2.62 -10.85
C ALA A 236 -5.09 3.94 -10.65
N LEU A 237 -5.19 4.77 -11.68
CA LEU A 237 -5.87 6.06 -11.61
C LEU A 237 -7.39 5.96 -11.66
N TRP A 238 -7.94 5.02 -12.43
CA TRP A 238 -9.37 5.02 -12.73
C TRP A 238 -10.06 3.72 -12.34
N VAL A 239 -9.47 2.58 -12.70
CA VAL A 239 -10.11 1.29 -12.44
C VAL A 239 -10.10 0.97 -10.95
N PHE A 240 -9.01 1.20 -10.23
CA PHE A 240 -8.98 0.92 -8.79
C PHE A 240 -9.93 1.82 -7.98
N PRO A 241 -9.99 3.15 -8.15
CA PRO A 241 -10.97 3.97 -7.44
C PRO A 241 -12.42 3.58 -7.74
N VAL A 242 -12.76 3.29 -9.00
CA VAL A 242 -14.12 2.83 -9.36
C VAL A 242 -14.39 1.45 -8.76
N GLY A 243 -13.40 0.55 -8.80
CA GLY A 243 -13.47 -0.77 -8.20
C GLY A 243 -13.69 -0.72 -6.68
N VAL A 244 -13.09 0.26 -5.99
CA VAL A 244 -13.38 0.53 -4.58
C VAL A 244 -14.87 0.81 -4.43
N ILE A 245 -15.45 1.79 -5.15
CA ILE A 245 -16.89 2.11 -5.07
C ILE A 245 -17.77 0.87 -5.28
N ALA A 246 -17.49 0.08 -6.33
CA ALA A 246 -18.23 -1.14 -6.64
C ALA A 246 -18.13 -2.19 -5.52
N PHE A 247 -16.92 -2.39 -4.98
CA PHE A 247 -16.69 -3.28 -3.84
C PHE A 247 -17.49 -2.87 -2.60
N GLY A 248 -17.72 -1.57 -2.42
CA GLY A 248 -18.49 -1.03 -1.31
C GLY A 248 -19.91 -1.54 -1.19
N ALA A 249 -20.51 -1.94 -2.31
CA ALA A 249 -21.84 -2.54 -2.29
C ALA A 249 -21.85 -3.89 -1.56
N PHE A 250 -20.72 -4.61 -1.57
CA PHE A 250 -20.57 -5.98 -1.06
C PHE A 250 -19.75 -6.05 0.23
N ALA A 251 -19.42 -4.91 0.83
CA ALA A 251 -18.55 -4.84 2.00
C ALA A 251 -19.32 -4.26 3.20
N PRO A 252 -19.16 -4.87 4.39
CA PRO A 252 -19.69 -4.32 5.63
C PRO A 252 -19.21 -2.90 5.91
N ILE A 253 -20.05 -2.08 6.54
CA ILE A 253 -19.70 -0.70 6.93
C ILE A 253 -18.40 -0.64 7.73
N ALA A 254 -18.18 -1.57 8.67
CA ALA A 254 -16.92 -1.67 9.42
C ALA A 254 -15.69 -1.83 8.51
N ILE A 255 -15.80 -2.60 7.41
CA ILE A 255 -14.74 -2.74 6.42
C ILE A 255 -14.57 -1.44 5.61
N LEU A 256 -15.65 -0.70 5.34
CA LEU A 256 -15.54 0.60 4.66
C LEU A 256 -14.81 1.63 5.52
N ILE A 257 -15.10 1.66 6.82
CA ILE A 257 -14.37 2.49 7.79
C ILE A 257 -12.89 2.14 7.80
N TYR A 258 -12.55 0.86 7.74
CA TYR A 258 -11.17 0.41 7.53
C TYR A 258 -10.56 0.99 6.26
N PHE A 259 -11.25 0.88 5.11
CA PHE A 259 -10.74 1.39 3.83
C PHE A 259 -10.47 2.89 3.90
N VAL A 260 -11.38 3.67 4.48
CA VAL A 260 -11.21 5.11 4.70
C VAL A 260 -10.00 5.38 5.58
N SER A 261 -9.92 4.74 6.74
CA SER A 261 -8.80 4.90 7.71
C SER A 261 -7.45 4.56 7.08
N ASN A 262 -7.42 3.46 6.32
CA ASN A 262 -6.24 2.98 5.62
C ASN A 262 -5.77 3.96 4.54
N ASN A 263 -6.71 4.57 3.80
CA ASN A 263 -6.40 5.59 2.81
C ASN A 263 -5.93 6.90 3.45
N CYS A 264 -6.57 7.38 4.53
CA CYS A 264 -6.12 8.54 5.29
C CYS A 264 -4.69 8.37 5.81
N TRP A 265 -4.41 7.21 6.41
CA TRP A 265 -3.06 6.89 6.87
C TRP A 265 -2.07 6.88 5.70
N THR A 266 -2.41 6.19 4.60
CA THR A 266 -1.53 6.08 3.43
C THR A 266 -1.17 7.44 2.86
N PHE A 267 -2.16 8.32 2.70
CA PHE A 267 -1.93 9.68 2.23
C PHE A 267 -0.97 10.44 3.15
N THR A 268 -1.25 10.44 4.46
CA THR A 268 -0.43 11.13 5.47
C THR A 268 0.99 10.57 5.51
N GLN A 269 1.12 9.24 5.57
CA GLN A 269 2.39 8.53 5.62
C GLN A 269 3.22 8.80 4.36
N GLN A 270 2.61 8.78 3.18
CA GLN A 270 3.29 9.07 1.92
C GLN A 270 3.73 10.52 1.83
N HIS A 271 2.96 11.48 2.33
CA HIS A 271 3.37 12.87 2.31
C HIS A 271 4.57 13.10 3.25
N PHE A 272 4.47 12.58 4.48
CA PHE A 272 5.51 12.72 5.49
C PHE A 272 6.82 12.03 5.11
N VAL A 273 6.77 10.74 4.73
CA VAL A 273 7.98 9.94 4.47
C VAL A 273 8.73 10.45 3.25
N TYR A 274 8.04 10.76 2.15
CA TYR A 274 8.70 11.28 0.95
C TYR A 274 9.21 12.70 1.14
N GLY A 275 8.46 13.55 1.86
CA GLY A 275 8.93 14.89 2.23
C GLY A 275 10.23 14.83 3.04
N ARG A 276 10.30 13.91 4.01
CA ARG A 276 11.50 13.68 4.80
C ARG A 276 12.68 13.16 3.97
N ILE A 277 12.47 12.15 3.11
CA ILE A 277 13.54 11.62 2.26
C ILE A 277 14.05 12.69 1.28
N ALA A 278 13.17 13.55 0.76
CA ALA A 278 13.57 14.67 -0.10
C ALA A 278 14.35 15.76 0.65
N ALA A 279 14.06 15.98 1.94
CA ALA A 279 14.87 16.85 2.79
C ALA A 279 16.27 16.23 3.03
N GLU A 280 16.33 14.96 3.41
CA GLU A 280 17.59 14.21 3.61
C GLU A 280 18.50 14.24 2.36
N GLN A 281 17.91 14.13 1.16
CA GLN A 281 18.66 14.22 -0.10
C GLN A 281 19.21 15.63 -0.36
N ARG A 282 18.41 16.67 -0.15
CA ARG A 282 18.84 18.07 -0.33
C ARG A 282 19.97 18.45 0.64
N GLU A 283 19.90 17.98 1.88
CA GLU A 283 20.98 18.17 2.87
C GLU A 283 22.26 17.45 2.44
N GLY A 284 22.15 16.21 1.96
CA GLY A 284 23.29 15.46 1.42
C GLY A 284 23.94 16.15 0.22
N ASP A 285 23.13 16.67 -0.70
CA ASP A 285 23.60 17.41 -1.89
C ASP A 285 24.24 18.75 -1.50
N ALA A 286 23.70 19.46 -0.50
CA ALA A 286 24.25 20.72 -0.01
C ALA A 286 25.59 20.54 0.72
N LEU A 287 25.77 19.43 1.44
CA LEU A 287 27.02 19.05 2.10
C LEU A 287 28.08 18.58 1.09
N SER A 288 27.67 18.10 -0.08
CA SER A 288 28.56 17.76 -1.20
C SER A 288 28.75 18.96 -2.14
N THR A 289 29.47 19.97 -1.64
CA THR A 289 29.83 21.23 -2.33
C THR A 289 30.11 21.05 -3.84
N PRO A 290 29.56 21.92 -4.73
CA PRO A 290 29.92 21.94 -6.15
C PRO A 290 31.35 22.47 -6.32
N GLY A 291 32.33 21.57 -6.31
CA GLY A 291 33.75 21.93 -6.41
C GLY A 291 34.73 20.76 -6.34
N SER A 292 34.32 19.59 -5.83
CA SER A 292 35.17 18.40 -5.85
C SER A 292 35.04 17.69 -7.20
N ALA A 293 35.68 18.24 -8.23
CA ALA A 293 36.08 17.44 -9.38
C ALA A 293 36.82 16.18 -8.87
N PRO A 294 36.57 14.98 -9.40
CA PRO A 294 37.29 13.79 -8.98
C PRO A 294 38.76 13.93 -9.42
N THR A 295 39.63 14.43 -8.53
CA THR A 295 41.08 14.52 -8.74
C THR A 295 41.78 13.17 -8.61
N ALA A 296 41.06 12.11 -8.24
CA ALA A 296 41.59 10.76 -8.22
C ALA A 296 41.28 10.06 -9.55
N PRO A 297 42.28 9.76 -10.40
CA PRO A 297 42.06 8.88 -11.54
C PRO A 297 41.63 7.50 -11.02
N VAL A 298 40.65 6.90 -11.70
CA VAL A 298 40.11 5.57 -11.40
C VAL A 298 41.25 4.57 -11.18
N PRO A 299 41.31 3.84 -10.04
CA PRO A 299 42.32 2.82 -9.82
C PRO A 299 42.32 1.81 -10.98
N GLY A 300 43.40 1.79 -11.78
CA GLY A 300 43.55 0.90 -12.93
C GLY A 300 43.57 1.57 -14.32
N ALA A 301 43.41 2.89 -14.42
CA ALA A 301 43.57 3.59 -15.69
C ALA A 301 45.06 3.66 -16.11
N LYS A 302 45.46 2.84 -17.10
CA LYS A 302 46.82 2.88 -17.67
C LYS A 302 47.05 4.24 -18.38
N PRO A 303 48.17 4.92 -18.14
CA PRO A 303 48.45 6.21 -18.78
C PRO A 303 48.71 6.01 -20.28
N ILE A 304 47.96 6.74 -21.12
CA ILE A 304 48.18 6.79 -22.56
C ILE A 304 49.38 7.72 -22.80
N ARG A 305 50.51 7.15 -23.21
CA ARG A 305 51.73 7.88 -23.57
C ARG A 305 51.51 8.55 -24.93
N ALA A 306 51.35 9.88 -24.96
CA ALA A 306 51.25 10.65 -26.19
C ALA A 306 52.54 10.50 -27.02
N LYS A 307 52.39 10.01 -28.26
CA LYS A 307 53.49 9.76 -29.20
C LYS A 307 53.93 11.09 -29.82
N ARG A 308 55.05 11.66 -29.35
CA ARG A 308 55.65 12.88 -29.91
C ARG A 308 56.12 12.57 -31.35
N LYS A 309 55.42 13.11 -32.36
CA LYS A 309 55.84 13.02 -33.77
C LYS A 309 57.16 13.78 -33.95
N ARG A 310 58.17 13.06 -34.46
CA ARG A 310 59.47 13.57 -34.92
C ARG A 310 59.21 14.38 -36.20
N GLY A 311 59.51 15.67 -36.21
CA GLY A 311 59.53 16.49 -37.42
C GLY A 311 60.94 16.54 -37.98
N THR A 312 61.13 16.03 -39.20
CA THR A 312 62.30 16.28 -40.04
C THR A 312 61.90 16.13 -41.51
N SER A 313 62.09 17.22 -42.24
CA SER A 313 62.49 17.37 -43.66
C SER A 313 61.67 18.48 -44.33
N GLU A 314 62.16 19.32 -45.23
CA GLU A 314 63.47 19.90 -45.58
C GLU A 314 63.17 20.81 -46.79
N SER A 315 63.91 21.93 -46.91
CA SER A 315 64.18 22.67 -48.15
C SER A 315 63.05 23.32 -48.96
N ALA A 316 63.07 24.66 -49.01
CA ALA A 316 63.06 25.42 -50.26
C ALA A 316 63.55 26.87 -50.04
N LEU A 317 64.77 27.16 -50.50
CA LEU A 317 65.17 28.46 -51.08
C LEU A 317 64.77 28.43 -52.58
N PRO A 318 64.52 29.55 -53.28
CA PRO A 318 65.50 30.64 -53.44
C PRO A 318 64.94 32.10 -53.63
N THR A 319 65.87 33.08 -53.55
CA THR A 319 66.05 34.35 -54.36
C THR A 319 64.81 35.22 -54.71
N ASP A 320 64.78 36.56 -54.68
CA ASP A 320 65.76 37.66 -54.86
C ASP A 320 65.11 38.98 -54.38
N GLY A 321 65.92 40.02 -54.10
CA GLY A 321 65.50 41.43 -54.03
C GLY A 321 65.92 42.18 -52.78
#